data_AF-A0A967SES9-F1
#
_entry.id   AF-A0A967SES9-F1
#
_cell.length_a   1.000
_cell.length_b   1.000
_cell.length_c   1.000
_cell.angle_alpha   90.00
_cell.angle_beta   90.00
_cell.angle_gamma   90.00
#
_symmetry.space_group_name_H-M   'P 1'
#
loop_
_entity.id
_entity.type
_entity.pdbx_description
1 polymer ?
#
loop_
_entity_poly.entity_id
_entity_poly.type
_entity_poly.pdbx_seq_one_letter_code
_entity_poly.pdbx_strand_id
1 'polypeptide(L)'
;MSAAYLRVLSNADVLAAHAQRLESLTAEEARVQALLAEGTAPPIQLLRIQAALEAARADAVEARVALESSELELARLLSVPPSATRRERLAAIALEADAASTPDRAAALLRAREANPELAAAERSAAAAAAGAAVAKSARWPTIDGFGSYWERGGGDADFQGEWAAGVKVSVPVFTGGALGSRIARAEAGARAARARTRQAELEVAGEVDAALAALDEAAARSEALEAAVASQAAVVETERVALEVGAGVQTDYLNAEADLLAARAALARARHAVLMARVDLARVQGELDEAWITETLETR
;
A
#
# COMPACT_ATOMS: atom_id res chain seq x y z
N MET A 1 -0.02 5.33 -2.91
CA MET A 1 -0.13 6.68 -2.30
C MET A 1 -0.70 6.61 -0.90
N SER A 2 -1.81 5.90 -0.67
CA SER A 2 -2.37 5.57 0.65
C SER A 2 -1.32 5.04 1.64
N ALA A 3 -0.48 4.09 1.22
CA ALA A 3 0.56 3.52 2.08
C ALA A 3 1.60 4.53 2.59
N ALA A 4 2.00 5.47 1.74
CA ALA A 4 2.95 6.51 2.13
C ALA A 4 2.31 7.50 3.10
N TYR A 5 1.04 7.86 2.86
CA TYR A 5 0.27 8.74 3.74
C TYR A 5 0.11 8.15 5.15
N LEU A 6 -0.34 6.90 5.24
CA LEU A 6 -0.50 6.20 6.53
C LEU A 6 0.83 6.01 7.26
N ARG A 7 1.94 5.85 6.52
CA ARG A 7 3.29 5.82 7.12
C ARG A 7 3.67 7.14 7.79
N VAL A 8 3.34 8.29 7.18
CA VAL A 8 3.55 9.61 7.82
C VAL A 8 2.76 9.71 9.12
N LEU A 9 1.48 9.32 9.10
CA LEU A 9 0.65 9.32 10.30
C LEU A 9 1.20 8.40 11.39
N SER A 10 1.59 7.17 11.04
CA SER A 10 2.19 6.22 11.99
C SER A 10 3.48 6.72 12.62
N ASN A 11 4.38 7.30 11.82
CA ASN A 11 5.65 7.82 12.32
C ASN A 11 5.42 9.05 13.22
N ALA A 12 4.41 9.85 12.94
CA ALA A 12 4.01 10.96 13.80
C ALA A 12 3.46 10.48 15.15
N ASP A 13 2.61 9.45 15.17
CA ASP A 13 2.08 8.87 16.41
C ASP A 13 3.19 8.25 17.27
N VAL A 14 4.17 7.58 16.63
CA VAL A 14 5.35 7.06 17.31
C VAL A 14 6.19 8.21 17.90
N LEU A 15 6.43 9.27 17.14
CA LEU A 15 7.15 10.45 17.63
C LEU A 15 6.42 11.11 18.82
N ALA A 16 5.09 11.19 18.79
CA ALA A 16 4.29 11.69 19.90
C ALA A 16 4.46 10.85 21.18
N ALA A 17 4.54 9.52 21.05
CA ALA A 17 4.82 8.65 22.18
C ALA A 17 6.21 8.89 22.80
N HIS A 18 7.24 9.10 21.96
CA HIS A 18 8.58 9.49 22.44
C HIS A 18 8.59 10.85 23.14
N ALA A 19 7.84 11.83 22.61
CA ALA A 19 7.72 13.14 23.23
C ALA A 19 7.08 13.06 24.62
N GLN A 20 6.03 12.24 24.79
CA GLN A 20 5.40 12.02 26.09
C GLN A 20 6.36 11.37 27.10
N ARG A 21 7.18 10.39 26.69
CA ARG A 21 8.19 9.79 27.57
C ARG A 21 9.25 10.81 27.99
N LEU A 22 9.69 11.68 27.08
CA LEU A 22 10.62 12.76 27.42
C LEU A 22 10.03 13.71 28.45
N GLU A 23 8.77 14.11 28.30
CA GLU A 23 8.07 14.94 29.28
C GLU A 23 8.02 14.26 30.66
N SER A 24 7.60 13.00 30.74
CA SER A 24 7.60 12.23 31.99
C SER A 24 8.99 12.17 32.65
N LEU A 25 10.04 11.87 31.88
CA LEU A 25 11.41 11.80 32.40
C LEU A 25 11.96 13.17 32.84
N THR A 26 11.59 14.26 32.16
CA THR A 26 12.00 15.61 32.58
C THR A 26 11.32 16.03 33.89
N ALA A 27 10.04 15.69 34.06
CA ALA A 27 9.31 15.93 35.31
C ALA A 27 9.91 15.11 36.48
N GLU A 28 10.27 13.85 36.20
CA GLU A 28 10.97 12.96 37.13
C GLU A 28 12.35 13.51 37.53
N GLU A 29 13.13 14.02 36.57
CA GLU A 29 14.43 14.64 36.84
C GLU A 29 14.28 15.84 37.79
N ALA A 30 13.35 16.74 37.51
CA ALA A 30 13.09 17.91 38.34
C ALA A 30 12.70 17.51 39.77
N ARG A 31 11.87 16.48 39.93
CA ARG A 31 11.50 15.96 41.25
C ARG A 31 12.71 15.43 42.02
N VAL A 32 13.55 14.61 41.38
CA VAL A 32 14.74 14.03 42.03
C VAL A 32 15.81 15.09 42.33
N GLN A 33 15.95 16.12 41.50
CA GLN A 33 16.82 17.26 41.79
C GLN A 33 16.39 18.01 43.07
N ALA A 34 15.08 18.22 43.26
CA ALA A 34 14.57 18.84 44.48
C ALA A 34 14.86 17.99 45.73
N LEU A 35 14.60 16.68 45.66
CA LEU A 35 14.90 15.74 46.76
C LEU A 35 16.40 15.65 47.06
N LEU A 36 17.26 15.75 46.05
CA LEU A 36 18.71 15.77 46.24
C LEU A 36 19.16 17.05 46.96
N ALA A 37 18.56 18.20 46.63
CA ALA A 37 18.84 19.48 47.31
C ALA A 37 18.40 19.47 48.78
N GLU A 38 17.33 18.73 49.11
CA GLU A 38 16.87 18.48 50.48
C GLU A 38 17.67 17.37 51.20
N GLY A 39 18.55 16.67 50.48
CA GLY A 39 19.36 15.56 51.01
C GLY A 39 18.59 14.25 51.21
N THR A 40 17.37 14.14 50.67
CA THR A 40 16.46 12.99 50.81
C THR A 40 16.57 11.97 49.68
N ALA A 41 17.30 12.29 48.59
CA ALA A 41 17.61 11.36 47.51
C ALA A 41 19.13 11.21 47.28
N PRO A 42 19.64 10.01 46.93
CA PRO A 42 21.06 9.80 46.64
C PRO A 42 21.44 10.27 45.22
N PRO A 43 22.66 10.80 44.99
CA PRO A 43 23.10 11.30 43.67
C PRO A 43 22.98 10.30 42.51
N ILE A 44 23.10 9.00 42.80
CA ILE A 44 22.96 7.93 41.81
C ILE A 44 21.58 7.91 41.13
N GLN A 45 20.53 8.35 41.85
CA GLN A 45 19.18 8.40 41.28
C GLN A 45 19.08 9.46 40.18
N LEU A 46 19.72 10.62 40.37
CA LEU A 46 19.78 11.66 39.36
C LEU A 46 20.54 11.18 38.11
N LEU A 47 21.70 10.54 38.31
CA LEU A 47 22.51 10.02 37.20
C LEU A 47 21.77 8.99 36.35
N ARG A 48 20.92 8.16 36.97
CA ARG A 48 20.10 7.16 36.26
C ARG A 48 19.01 7.80 35.40
N ILE A 49 18.30 8.80 35.94
CA ILE A 49 17.30 9.55 35.18
C ILE A 49 17.95 10.28 34.02
N GLN A 50 19.10 10.93 34.25
CA GLN A 50 19.85 11.61 33.20
C GLN A 50 20.25 10.65 32.08
N ALA A 51 20.76 9.46 32.42
CA ALA A 51 21.08 8.44 31.43
C ALA A 51 19.84 7.98 30.63
N ALA A 52 18.70 7.75 31.30
CA ALA A 52 17.45 7.38 30.65
C ALA A 52 16.91 8.51 29.73
N LEU A 53 17.09 9.76 30.14
CA LEU A 53 16.67 10.94 29.40
C LEU A 53 17.53 11.14 28.14
N GLU A 54 18.85 10.96 28.23
CA GLU A 54 19.72 11.01 27.05
C GLU A 54 19.43 9.88 26.06
N ALA A 55 19.12 8.67 26.56
CA ALA A 55 18.66 7.57 25.71
C ALA A 55 17.34 7.91 25.01
N ALA A 56 16.33 8.40 25.76
CA ALA A 56 15.05 8.80 25.20
C ALA A 56 15.17 9.95 24.18
N ARG A 57 16.14 10.86 24.36
CA ARG A 57 16.45 11.93 23.39
C ARG A 57 17.01 11.34 22.10
N ALA A 58 17.93 10.38 22.19
CA ALA A 58 18.46 9.70 21.02
C ALA A 58 17.35 8.99 20.23
N ASP A 59 16.47 8.27 20.91
CA ASP A 59 15.33 7.58 20.29
C ASP A 59 14.36 8.57 19.62
N ALA A 60 14.09 9.72 20.25
CA ALA A 60 13.23 10.75 19.68
C ALA A 60 13.83 11.39 18.41
N VAL A 61 15.16 11.53 18.34
CA VAL A 61 15.86 11.99 17.14
C VAL A 61 15.66 10.99 15.99
N GLU A 62 15.80 9.69 16.27
CA GLU A 62 15.55 8.64 15.28
C GLU A 62 14.10 8.66 14.78
N ALA A 63 13.12 8.71 15.68
CA ALA A 63 11.70 8.79 15.33
C ALA A 63 11.36 10.02 14.47
N ARG A 64 11.98 11.17 14.77
CA ARG A 64 11.83 12.40 13.98
C ARG A 64 12.40 12.24 12.57
N VAL A 65 13.59 11.67 12.43
CA VAL A 65 14.18 11.41 11.10
C VAL A 65 13.32 10.42 10.30
N ALA A 66 12.75 9.41 10.96
CA ALA A 66 11.80 8.49 10.32
C ALA A 66 10.56 9.24 9.80
N LEU A 67 9.97 10.14 10.58
CA LEU A 67 8.87 11.01 10.15
C LEU A 67 9.28 11.87 8.94
N GLU A 68 10.36 12.63 9.04
CA GLU A 68 10.86 13.50 7.95
C GLU A 68 11.10 12.71 6.66
N SER A 69 11.69 11.51 6.76
CA SER A 69 11.92 10.65 5.60
C SER A 69 10.62 10.21 4.91
N SER A 70 9.59 9.88 5.71
CA SER A 70 8.27 9.49 5.19
C SER A 70 7.51 10.67 4.57
N GLU A 71 7.65 11.88 5.11
CA GLU A 71 7.06 13.10 4.54
C GLU A 71 7.68 13.44 3.18
N LEU A 72 9.00 13.25 3.03
CA LEU A 72 9.71 13.44 1.77
C LEU A 72 9.35 12.39 0.72
N GLU A 73 9.16 11.14 1.13
CA GLU A 73 8.66 10.08 0.25
C GLU A 73 7.25 10.40 -0.26
N LEU A 74 6.36 10.84 0.63
CA LEU A 74 5.01 11.28 0.25
C LEU A 74 5.07 12.48 -0.72
N ALA A 75 5.95 13.46 -0.47
CA ALA A 75 6.12 14.62 -1.35
C ALA A 75 6.55 14.22 -2.75
N ARG A 76 7.48 13.26 -2.86
CA ARG A 76 7.95 12.71 -4.15
C ARG A 76 6.83 12.00 -4.89
N LEU A 77 6.02 11.19 -4.19
CA LEU A 77 4.91 10.48 -4.81
C LEU A 77 3.81 11.42 -5.30
N LEU A 78 3.53 12.49 -4.55
CA LEU A 78 2.52 13.49 -4.90
C LEU A 78 3.05 14.58 -5.84
N SER A 79 4.36 14.62 -6.10
CA SER A 79 5.02 15.70 -6.87
C SER A 79 4.72 17.11 -6.32
N VAL A 80 4.63 17.24 -4.99
CA VAL A 80 4.38 18.49 -4.28
C VAL A 80 5.62 18.91 -3.47
N PRO A 81 5.77 20.19 -3.08
CA PRO A 81 6.86 20.59 -2.20
C PRO A 81 6.77 19.87 -0.84
N PRO A 82 7.91 19.54 -0.19
CA PRO A 82 7.93 18.89 1.13
C PRO A 82 7.15 19.61 2.22
N SER A 83 6.95 20.93 2.09
CA SER A 83 6.15 21.71 3.04
C SER A 83 4.67 21.34 3.01
N ALA A 84 4.16 20.78 1.92
CA ALA A 84 2.76 20.39 1.77
C ALA A 84 2.43 19.02 2.41
N THR A 85 3.44 18.17 2.63
CA THR A 85 3.26 16.81 3.15
C THR A 85 3.63 16.66 4.62
N ARG A 86 3.89 17.77 5.30
CA ARG A 86 4.14 17.76 6.73
C ARG A 86 2.94 17.28 7.51
N ARG A 87 3.18 16.52 8.59
CA ARG A 87 2.12 15.94 9.41
C ARG A 87 1.06 16.97 9.81
N GLU A 88 1.43 18.21 10.16
CA GLU A 88 0.46 19.22 10.63
C GLU A 88 -0.56 19.65 9.58
N ARG A 89 -0.32 19.34 8.30
CA ARG A 89 -1.22 19.62 7.19
C ARG A 89 -2.04 18.42 6.74
N LEU A 90 -1.76 17.24 7.29
CA LEU A 90 -2.48 16.01 6.98
C LEU A 90 -3.65 15.84 7.95
N ALA A 91 -4.80 15.39 7.45
CA ALA A 91 -5.91 14.98 8.31
C ALA A 91 -5.55 13.70 9.08
N ALA A 92 -6.08 13.53 10.29
CA ALA A 92 -6.03 12.21 10.92
C ALA A 92 -7.01 11.29 10.19
N ILE A 93 -6.65 10.02 10.03
CA ILE A 93 -7.52 9.03 9.39
C ILE A 93 -7.87 7.96 10.43
N ALA A 94 -9.15 7.63 10.52
CA ALA A 94 -9.66 6.48 11.24
C ALA A 94 -10.57 5.64 10.32
N LEU A 95 -10.65 4.33 10.57
CA LEU A 95 -11.70 3.50 9.95
C LEU A 95 -13.03 3.81 10.61
N GLU A 96 -14.09 3.89 9.82
CA GLU A 96 -15.44 3.77 10.36
C GLU A 96 -15.64 2.39 11.02
N ALA A 97 -16.47 2.34 12.07
CA ALA A 97 -16.66 1.14 12.88
C ALA A 97 -17.15 -0.07 12.04
N ASP A 98 -17.94 0.16 11.00
CA ASP A 98 -18.46 -0.91 10.12
C ASP A 98 -17.38 -1.42 9.14
N ALA A 99 -16.46 -0.53 8.75
CA ALA A 99 -15.30 -0.84 7.92
C ALA A 99 -14.21 -1.62 8.65
N ALA A 100 -14.26 -1.68 9.98
CA ALA A 100 -13.35 -2.48 10.79
C ALA A 100 -13.68 -3.99 10.76
N SER A 101 -14.86 -4.39 10.30
CA SER A 101 -15.26 -5.80 10.25
C SER A 101 -14.64 -6.55 9.06
N THR A 102 -14.10 -7.74 9.30
CA THR A 102 -13.59 -8.60 8.23
C THR A 102 -14.75 -9.16 7.41
N PRO A 103 -14.79 -8.92 6.08
CA PRO A 103 -15.87 -9.42 5.25
C PRO A 103 -15.74 -10.93 5.04
N ASP A 104 -16.86 -11.59 4.76
CA ASP A 104 -16.87 -13.01 4.42
C ASP A 104 -16.01 -13.29 3.18
N ARG A 105 -15.24 -14.38 3.24
CA ARG A 105 -14.33 -14.79 2.17
C ARG A 105 -15.05 -15.01 0.85
N ALA A 106 -16.21 -15.66 0.85
CA ALA A 106 -16.93 -15.95 -0.39
C ALA A 106 -17.43 -14.65 -1.03
N ALA A 107 -17.93 -13.72 -0.22
CA ALA A 107 -18.29 -12.38 -0.68
C ALA A 107 -17.06 -11.64 -1.25
N ALA A 108 -15.92 -11.65 -0.55
CA ALA A 108 -14.71 -10.96 -0.98
C ALA A 108 -14.17 -11.49 -2.33
N LEU A 109 -14.17 -12.82 -2.52
CA LEU A 109 -13.76 -13.44 -3.77
C LEU A 109 -14.73 -13.14 -4.92
N LEU A 110 -16.03 -13.09 -4.65
CA LEU A 110 -17.01 -12.74 -5.67
C LEU A 110 -16.76 -11.32 -6.19
N ARG A 111 -16.57 -10.36 -5.28
CA ARG A 111 -16.28 -8.98 -5.65
C ARG A 111 -14.98 -8.84 -6.41
N ALA A 112 -13.91 -9.51 -5.95
CA ALA A 112 -12.63 -9.53 -6.67
C ALA A 112 -12.79 -10.10 -8.10
N ARG A 113 -13.63 -11.11 -8.31
CA ARG A 113 -13.87 -11.63 -9.67
C ARG A 113 -14.61 -10.64 -10.57
N GLU A 114 -15.50 -9.83 -10.01
CA GLU A 114 -16.35 -8.90 -10.77
C GLU A 114 -15.67 -7.57 -11.06
N ALA A 115 -14.88 -7.05 -10.11
CA ALA A 115 -14.35 -5.69 -10.16
C ALA A 115 -12.82 -5.60 -10.30
N ASN A 116 -12.06 -6.70 -10.13
CA ASN A 116 -10.59 -6.63 -10.18
C ASN A 116 -10.09 -6.27 -11.61
N PRO A 117 -9.35 -5.15 -11.78
CA PRO A 117 -8.86 -4.70 -13.08
C PRO A 117 -7.82 -5.62 -13.71
N GLU A 118 -7.01 -6.33 -12.91
CA GLU A 118 -5.97 -7.23 -13.42
C GLU A 118 -6.59 -8.48 -14.05
N LEU A 119 -7.64 -9.03 -13.41
CA LEU A 119 -8.40 -10.13 -13.97
C LEU A 119 -9.10 -9.70 -15.27
N ALA A 120 -9.76 -8.55 -15.27
CA ALA A 120 -10.38 -7.99 -16.47
C ALA A 120 -9.35 -7.79 -17.61
N ALA A 121 -8.15 -7.29 -17.31
CA ALA A 121 -7.07 -7.15 -18.28
C ALA A 121 -6.61 -8.50 -18.84
N ALA A 122 -6.48 -9.52 -17.98
CA ALA A 122 -6.11 -10.87 -18.39
C ALA A 122 -7.17 -11.52 -19.30
N GLU A 123 -8.46 -11.35 -19.00
CA GLU A 123 -9.57 -11.79 -19.84
C GLU A 123 -9.57 -11.10 -21.21
N ARG A 124 -9.40 -9.78 -21.25
CA ARG A 124 -9.32 -9.00 -22.49
C ARG A 124 -8.12 -9.42 -23.35
N SER A 125 -6.98 -9.70 -22.71
CA SER A 125 -5.79 -10.24 -23.37
C SER A 125 -6.05 -11.63 -23.99
N ALA A 126 -6.74 -12.50 -23.27
CA ALA A 126 -7.14 -13.81 -23.80
C ALA A 126 -8.14 -13.70 -24.96
N ALA A 127 -9.10 -12.78 -24.88
CA ALA A 127 -10.03 -12.49 -25.97
C ALA A 127 -9.30 -11.96 -27.22
N ALA A 128 -8.35 -11.04 -27.04
CA ALA A 128 -7.52 -10.51 -28.12
C ALA A 128 -6.67 -11.62 -28.79
N ALA A 129 -6.06 -12.50 -27.99
CA ALA A 129 -5.30 -13.64 -28.51
C ALA A 129 -6.19 -14.63 -29.28
N ALA A 130 -7.42 -14.88 -28.81
CA ALA A 130 -8.40 -15.70 -29.52
C ALA A 130 -8.83 -15.08 -30.86
N ALA A 131 -9.08 -13.77 -30.89
CA ALA A 131 -9.36 -13.03 -32.12
C ALA A 131 -8.17 -13.07 -33.09
N GLY A 132 -6.94 -12.90 -32.60
CA GLY A 132 -5.72 -13.05 -33.40
C GLY A 132 -5.57 -14.45 -34.01
N ALA A 133 -5.95 -15.50 -33.28
CA ALA A 133 -6.01 -16.85 -33.82
C ALA A 133 -7.08 -17.01 -34.91
N ALA A 134 -8.24 -16.36 -34.77
CA ALA A 134 -9.27 -16.33 -35.81
C ALA A 134 -8.80 -15.60 -37.08
N VAL A 135 -8.08 -14.50 -36.95
CA VAL A 135 -7.42 -13.79 -38.07
C VAL A 135 -6.36 -14.67 -38.74
N ALA A 136 -5.54 -15.38 -37.96
CA ALA A 136 -4.58 -16.32 -38.53
C ALA A 136 -5.27 -17.44 -39.32
N LYS A 137 -6.41 -17.95 -38.84
CA LYS A 137 -7.23 -18.93 -39.55
C LYS A 137 -7.84 -18.35 -40.83
N SER A 138 -8.22 -17.07 -40.82
CA SER A 138 -8.85 -16.45 -41.98
C SER A 138 -7.93 -16.35 -43.19
N ALA A 139 -6.60 -16.37 -42.98
CA ALA A 139 -5.61 -16.42 -44.05
C ALA A 139 -5.64 -17.70 -44.91
N ARG A 140 -6.50 -18.68 -44.58
CA ARG A 140 -6.84 -19.81 -45.48
C ARG A 140 -7.86 -19.43 -46.55
N TRP A 141 -8.60 -18.35 -46.36
CA TRP A 141 -9.64 -17.91 -47.28
C TRP A 141 -9.07 -16.93 -48.33
N PRO A 142 -9.75 -16.80 -49.48
CA PRO A 142 -9.43 -15.77 -50.47
C PRO A 142 -9.42 -14.36 -49.86
N THR A 143 -8.45 -13.53 -50.25
CA THR A 143 -8.49 -12.08 -49.98
C THR A 143 -8.99 -11.36 -51.23
N ILE A 144 -9.84 -10.36 -51.04
CA ILE A 144 -10.40 -9.54 -52.12
C ILE A 144 -10.01 -8.09 -51.84
N ASP A 145 -9.19 -7.50 -52.71
CA ASP A 145 -8.69 -6.14 -52.60
C ASP A 145 -9.20 -5.30 -53.78
N GLY A 146 -9.75 -4.12 -53.53
CA GLY A 146 -10.06 -3.14 -54.56
C GLY A 146 -8.94 -2.11 -54.70
N PHE A 147 -8.61 -1.69 -55.92
CA PHE A 147 -7.68 -0.60 -56.15
C PHE A 147 -8.20 0.39 -57.21
N GLY A 148 -7.76 1.63 -57.08
CA GLY A 148 -8.03 2.71 -58.01
C GLY A 148 -6.90 3.73 -57.96
N SER A 149 -6.43 4.18 -59.12
CA SER A 149 -5.40 5.20 -59.23
C SER A 149 -5.65 6.07 -60.44
N TYR A 150 -5.28 7.34 -60.32
CA TYR A 150 -5.32 8.34 -61.37
C TYR A 150 -3.94 9.00 -61.43
N TRP A 151 -3.40 9.18 -62.62
CA TRP A 151 -2.13 9.87 -62.82
C TRP A 151 -2.11 10.59 -64.15
N GLU A 152 -1.34 11.66 -64.21
CA GLU A 152 -1.14 12.44 -65.43
C GLU A 152 0.26 12.15 -65.95
N ARG A 153 0.37 11.78 -67.23
CA ARG A 153 1.67 11.63 -67.88
C ARG A 153 1.93 12.86 -68.75
N GLY A 154 3.00 13.58 -68.44
CA GLY A 154 3.49 14.71 -69.23
C GLY A 154 5.02 14.77 -69.21
N GLY A 155 5.62 15.09 -70.36
CA GLY A 155 7.06 15.31 -70.53
C GLY A 155 7.31 16.16 -71.77
N GLY A 156 7.91 17.34 -71.60
CA GLY A 156 8.09 18.34 -72.68
C GLY A 156 6.85 19.21 -72.94
N ASP A 157 6.79 19.86 -74.12
CA ASP A 157 5.72 20.76 -74.59
C ASP A 157 4.40 20.04 -75.00
N ALA A 158 4.11 18.86 -74.43
CA ALA A 158 2.92 18.08 -74.77
C ALA A 158 1.80 18.24 -73.72
N ASP A 159 0.55 18.34 -74.18
CA ASP A 159 -0.66 18.39 -73.35
C ASP A 159 -0.74 17.20 -72.38
N PHE A 160 -1.00 17.49 -71.11
CA PHE A 160 -1.19 16.47 -70.08
C PHE A 160 -2.46 15.66 -70.35
N GLN A 161 -2.30 14.34 -70.54
CA GLN A 161 -3.43 13.41 -70.61
C GLN A 161 -3.58 12.67 -69.28
N GLY A 162 -4.76 12.79 -68.67
CA GLY A 162 -5.12 12.09 -67.44
C GLY A 162 -5.46 10.62 -67.73
N GLU A 163 -4.79 9.71 -67.04
CA GLU A 163 -5.05 8.28 -67.08
C GLU A 163 -5.60 7.81 -65.72
N TRP A 164 -6.50 6.83 -65.76
CA TRP A 164 -6.99 6.17 -64.56
C TRP A 164 -7.06 4.66 -64.74
N ALA A 165 -6.91 3.95 -63.63
CA ALA A 165 -7.12 2.51 -63.55
C ALA A 165 -7.88 2.18 -62.27
N ALA A 166 -8.83 1.26 -62.36
CA ALA A 166 -9.49 0.67 -61.21
C ALA A 166 -9.72 -0.82 -61.44
N GLY A 167 -9.72 -1.62 -60.37
CA GLY A 167 -9.89 -3.07 -60.47
C GLY A 167 -10.05 -3.76 -59.12
N VAL A 168 -10.40 -5.04 -59.19
CA VAL A 168 -10.50 -5.94 -58.02
C VAL A 168 -9.49 -7.06 -58.20
N LYS A 169 -8.70 -7.32 -57.15
CA LYS A 169 -7.71 -8.39 -57.08
C LYS A 169 -8.18 -9.43 -56.08
N VAL A 170 -8.34 -10.67 -56.53
CA VAL A 170 -8.62 -11.82 -55.66
C VAL A 170 -7.36 -12.67 -55.53
N SER A 171 -6.91 -12.94 -54.30
CA SER A 171 -5.73 -13.74 -54.02
C SER A 171 -6.10 -14.97 -53.19
N VAL A 172 -5.73 -16.16 -53.66
CA VAL A 172 -6.00 -17.43 -52.98
C VAL A 172 -4.71 -18.21 -52.79
N PRO A 173 -4.30 -18.49 -51.53
CA PRO A 173 -3.10 -19.29 -51.28
C PRO A 173 -3.38 -20.77 -51.53
N VAL A 174 -2.93 -21.31 -52.68
CA VAL A 174 -3.13 -22.73 -53.04
C VAL A 174 -2.13 -23.65 -52.33
N PHE A 175 -0.86 -23.24 -52.24
CA PHE A 175 0.18 -23.99 -51.54
C PHE A 175 1.20 -23.03 -50.90
N THR A 176 1.44 -23.18 -49.60
CA THR A 176 2.35 -22.31 -48.84
C THR A 176 3.52 -23.05 -48.18
N GLY A 177 3.81 -24.30 -48.57
CA GLY A 177 4.90 -25.10 -47.99
C GLY A 177 4.84 -25.27 -46.47
N GLY A 178 3.64 -25.29 -45.87
CA GLY A 178 3.45 -25.41 -44.42
C GLY A 178 3.51 -24.09 -43.64
N ALA A 179 3.99 -22.99 -44.23
CA ALA A 179 4.12 -21.70 -43.53
C ALA A 179 2.80 -21.17 -42.94
N LEU A 180 1.69 -21.31 -43.67
CA LEU A 180 0.36 -20.92 -43.19
C LEU A 180 -0.11 -21.80 -42.01
N GLY A 181 0.08 -23.11 -42.11
CA GLY A 181 -0.25 -24.04 -41.03
C GLY A 181 0.51 -23.73 -39.74
N SER A 182 1.82 -23.51 -39.84
CA SER A 182 2.67 -23.15 -38.70
C SER A 182 2.29 -21.82 -38.07
N ARG A 183 1.91 -20.81 -38.87
CA ARG A 183 1.40 -19.52 -38.36
C ARG A 183 0.11 -19.68 -37.58
N ILE A 184 -0.84 -20.48 -38.08
CA ILE A 184 -2.10 -20.78 -37.38
C ILE A 184 -1.82 -21.52 -36.08
N ALA A 185 -1.02 -22.59 -36.12
CA ALA A 185 -0.68 -23.38 -34.94
C ALA A 185 -0.01 -22.52 -33.85
N ARG A 186 0.87 -21.60 -34.25
CA ARG A 186 1.49 -20.62 -33.34
C ARG A 186 0.45 -19.69 -32.71
N ALA A 187 -0.47 -19.14 -33.51
CA ALA A 187 -1.51 -18.25 -33.00
C ALA A 187 -2.48 -18.97 -32.05
N GLU A 188 -2.87 -20.21 -32.35
CA GLU A 188 -3.68 -21.05 -31.46
C GLU A 188 -2.94 -21.40 -30.16
N ALA A 189 -1.65 -21.72 -30.24
CA ALA A 189 -0.83 -21.93 -29.05
C ALA A 189 -0.76 -20.67 -28.20
N GLY A 190 -0.62 -19.49 -28.82
CA GLY A 190 -0.70 -18.20 -28.15
C GLY A 190 -2.04 -17.96 -27.43
N ALA A 191 -3.16 -18.29 -28.09
CA ALA A 191 -4.49 -18.20 -27.47
C ALA A 191 -4.65 -19.16 -26.28
N ARG A 192 -4.14 -20.40 -26.38
CA ARG A 192 -4.12 -21.34 -25.25
C ARG A 192 -3.27 -20.83 -24.09
N ALA A 193 -2.10 -20.27 -24.37
CA ALA A 193 -1.23 -19.67 -23.38
C ALA A 193 -1.91 -18.48 -22.68
N ALA A 194 -2.59 -17.60 -23.43
CA ALA A 194 -3.32 -16.48 -22.86
C ALA A 194 -4.45 -16.93 -21.92
N ARG A 195 -5.22 -17.96 -22.30
CA ARG A 195 -6.24 -18.57 -21.41
C ARG A 195 -5.64 -19.18 -20.15
N ALA A 196 -4.46 -19.80 -20.26
CA ALA A 196 -3.76 -20.33 -19.08
C ALA A 196 -3.32 -19.20 -18.15
N ARG A 197 -2.87 -18.07 -18.69
CA ARG A 197 -2.55 -16.86 -17.90
C ARG A 197 -3.78 -16.27 -17.22
N THR A 198 -4.95 -16.27 -17.85
CA THR A 198 -6.19 -15.85 -17.17
C THR A 198 -6.48 -16.71 -15.94
N ARG A 199 -6.39 -18.05 -16.07
CA ARG A 199 -6.56 -18.96 -14.93
C ARG A 199 -5.50 -18.78 -13.85
N GLN A 200 -4.27 -18.46 -14.25
CA GLN A 200 -3.22 -18.13 -13.30
C GLN A 200 -3.55 -16.84 -12.53
N ALA A 201 -3.99 -15.79 -13.24
CA ALA A 201 -4.41 -14.53 -12.63
C ALA A 201 -5.61 -14.74 -11.68
N GLU A 202 -6.59 -15.59 -12.03
CA GLU A 202 -7.70 -15.95 -11.13
C GLU A 202 -7.20 -16.57 -9.81
N LEU A 203 -6.20 -17.45 -9.87
CA LEU A 203 -5.62 -18.10 -8.70
C LEU A 203 -4.77 -17.12 -7.88
N GLU A 204 -4.01 -16.24 -8.55
CA GLU A 204 -3.22 -15.19 -7.92
C GLU A 204 -4.12 -14.22 -7.16
N VAL A 205 -5.17 -13.69 -7.81
CA VAL A 205 -6.16 -12.80 -7.16
C VAL A 205 -6.85 -13.50 -5.99
N ALA A 206 -7.22 -14.77 -6.12
CA ALA A 206 -7.80 -15.51 -4.99
C ALA A 206 -6.82 -15.64 -3.81
N GLY A 207 -5.55 -15.90 -4.09
CA GLY A 207 -4.49 -15.92 -3.07
C GLY A 207 -4.25 -14.55 -2.43
N GLU A 208 -4.31 -13.47 -3.21
CA GLU A 208 -4.20 -12.10 -2.70
C GLU A 208 -5.38 -11.73 -1.79
N VAL A 209 -6.61 -12.15 -2.12
CA VAL A 209 -7.78 -11.94 -1.26
C VAL A 209 -7.60 -12.69 0.06
N ASP A 210 -7.20 -13.96 0.01
CA ASP A 210 -6.98 -14.78 1.21
C ASP A 210 -5.88 -14.19 2.10
N ALA A 211 -4.79 -13.71 1.50
CA ALA A 211 -3.71 -13.04 2.22
C ALA A 211 -4.16 -11.71 2.84
N ALA A 212 -4.95 -10.91 2.12
CA ALA A 212 -5.44 -9.62 2.61
C ALA A 212 -6.44 -9.79 3.77
N LEU A 213 -7.33 -10.79 3.71
CA LEU A 213 -8.24 -11.14 4.80
C LEU A 213 -7.46 -11.58 6.04
N ALA A 214 -6.49 -12.49 5.87
CA ALA A 214 -5.67 -12.96 6.98
C ALA A 214 -4.82 -11.84 7.61
N ALA A 215 -4.31 -10.92 6.80
CA ALA A 215 -3.58 -9.75 7.27
C ALA A 215 -4.47 -8.77 8.04
N LEU A 216 -5.73 -8.58 7.61
CA LEU A 216 -6.70 -7.75 8.32
C LEU A 216 -7.05 -8.36 9.68
N ASP A 217 -7.32 -9.67 9.72
CA ASP A 217 -7.62 -10.40 10.96
C ASP A 217 -6.44 -10.35 11.94
N GLU A 218 -5.21 -10.58 11.47
CA GLU A 218 -4.00 -10.50 12.30
C GLU A 218 -3.79 -9.10 12.84
N ALA A 219 -3.87 -8.07 11.98
CA ALA A 219 -3.66 -6.69 12.39
C ALA A 219 -4.71 -6.24 13.41
N ALA A 220 -5.98 -6.64 13.23
CA ALA A 220 -7.07 -6.30 14.14
C ALA A 220 -6.86 -6.94 15.52
N ALA A 221 -6.64 -8.27 15.56
CA ALA A 221 -6.40 -8.99 16.81
C ALA A 221 -5.13 -8.50 17.53
N ARG A 222 -4.08 -8.17 16.76
CA ARG A 222 -2.84 -7.60 17.30
C ARG A 222 -3.06 -6.21 17.89
N SER A 223 -3.83 -5.35 17.23
CA SER A 223 -4.16 -4.02 17.75
C SER A 223 -4.91 -4.16 19.08
N GLU A 224 -5.94 -5.01 19.14
CA GLU A 224 -6.71 -5.26 20.37
C GLU A 224 -5.82 -5.74 21.53
N ALA A 225 -4.95 -6.73 21.26
CA ALA A 225 -4.01 -7.23 22.26
C ALA A 225 -3.03 -6.14 22.75
N LEU A 226 -2.56 -5.27 21.85
CA LEU A 226 -1.67 -4.17 22.20
C LEU A 226 -2.38 -3.05 22.97
N GLU A 227 -3.67 -2.82 22.74
CA GLU A 227 -4.47 -1.90 23.57
C GLU A 227 -4.54 -2.39 25.02
N ALA A 228 -4.83 -3.68 25.21
CA ALA A 228 -4.81 -4.30 26.55
C ALA A 228 -3.41 -4.26 27.18
N ALA A 229 -2.35 -4.46 26.38
CA ALA A 229 -0.96 -4.36 26.84
C ALA A 229 -0.62 -2.93 27.29
N VAL A 230 -1.00 -1.90 26.53
CA VAL A 230 -0.78 -0.50 26.91
C VAL A 230 -1.53 -0.16 28.20
N ALA A 231 -2.77 -0.60 28.36
CA ALA A 231 -3.54 -0.39 29.58
C ALA A 231 -2.88 -1.06 30.80
N SER A 232 -2.39 -2.29 30.63
CA SER A 232 -1.69 -3.03 31.68
C SER A 232 -0.36 -2.37 32.05
N GLN A 233 0.44 -1.98 31.06
CA GLN A 233 1.74 -1.32 31.29
C GLN A 233 1.57 0.07 31.91
N ALA A 234 0.49 0.80 31.59
CA ALA A 234 0.18 2.06 32.24
C ALA A 234 -0.12 1.86 33.74
N ALA A 235 -0.83 0.79 34.11
CA ALA A 235 -1.09 0.46 35.50
C ALA A 235 0.20 0.02 36.24
N VAL A 236 1.10 -0.69 35.56
CA VAL A 236 2.42 -1.06 36.11
C VAL A 236 3.24 0.20 36.40
N VAL A 237 3.36 1.11 35.43
CA VAL A 237 4.06 2.40 35.60
C VAL A 237 3.52 3.16 36.80
N GLU A 238 2.20 3.27 36.93
CA GLU A 238 1.57 3.97 38.06
C GLU A 238 1.86 3.29 39.40
N THR A 239 1.84 1.95 39.43
CA THR A 239 2.16 1.18 40.65
C THR A 239 3.62 1.37 41.06
N GLU A 240 4.55 1.28 40.10
CA GLU A 240 5.98 1.48 40.34
C GLU A 240 6.28 2.93 40.76
N ARG A 241 5.58 3.91 40.18
CA ARG A 241 5.68 5.32 40.59
C ARG A 241 5.28 5.50 42.05
N VAL A 242 4.12 4.98 42.44
CA VAL A 242 3.65 5.06 43.84
C VAL A 242 4.58 4.31 44.79
N ALA A 243 5.06 3.12 44.41
CA ALA A 243 6.01 2.34 45.22
C ALA A 243 7.33 3.10 45.42
N LEU A 244 7.83 3.77 44.38
CA LEU A 244 9.02 4.61 44.44
C LEU A 244 8.80 5.82 45.37
N GLU A 245 7.64 6.48 45.28
CA GLU A 245 7.29 7.64 46.11
C GLU A 245 7.19 7.33 47.61
N VAL A 246 6.72 6.13 47.97
CA VAL A 246 6.65 5.67 49.36
C VAL A 246 7.92 4.96 49.84
N GLY A 247 8.96 4.88 48.98
CA GLY A 247 10.25 4.26 49.31
C GLY A 247 10.26 2.74 49.34
N ALA A 248 9.20 2.08 48.86
CA ALA A 248 9.10 0.63 48.75
C ALA A 248 9.59 0.07 47.39
N GLY A 249 9.69 0.92 46.37
CA GLY A 249 10.08 0.58 45.01
C GLY A 249 11.52 0.93 44.64
N VAL A 250 11.99 0.38 43.52
CA VAL A 250 13.33 0.64 42.98
C VAL A 250 13.22 1.51 41.74
N GLN A 251 14.02 2.58 41.65
CA GLN A 251 13.98 3.50 40.52
C GLN A 251 14.20 2.83 39.16
N THR A 252 15.04 1.78 39.11
CA THR A 252 15.26 1.02 37.86
C THR A 252 14.01 0.32 37.38
N ASP A 253 13.15 -0.14 38.29
CA ASP A 253 11.92 -0.86 37.95
C ASP A 253 10.90 0.12 37.35
N TYR A 254 10.77 1.32 37.93
CA TYR A 254 10.00 2.42 37.35
C TYR A 254 10.50 2.84 35.95
N LEU A 255 11.82 3.05 35.79
CA LEU A 255 12.39 3.46 34.50
C LEU A 255 12.22 2.37 33.41
N ASN A 256 12.26 1.10 33.79
CA ASN A 256 11.99 -0.03 32.91
C ASN A 256 10.50 -0.09 32.54
N ALA A 257 9.59 0.09 33.51
CA ALA A 257 8.16 0.14 33.24
C ALA A 257 7.78 1.27 32.27
N GLU A 258 8.38 2.46 32.40
CA GLU A 258 8.23 3.57 31.47
C GLU A 258 8.74 3.21 30.05
N ALA A 259 9.86 2.48 29.95
CA ALA A 259 10.38 1.99 28.68
C ALA A 259 9.40 1.00 28.01
N ASP A 260 8.87 0.05 28.78
CA ASP A 260 7.93 -0.96 28.31
C ASP A 260 6.60 -0.33 27.87
N LEU A 261 6.10 0.67 28.61
CA LEU A 261 4.91 1.43 28.23
C LEU A 261 5.11 2.19 26.91
N LEU A 262 6.27 2.84 26.72
CA LEU A 262 6.58 3.47 25.44
C LEU A 262 6.60 2.44 24.30
N ALA A 263 7.28 1.31 24.51
CA ALA A 263 7.37 0.26 23.50
C ALA A 263 5.98 -0.26 23.11
N ALA A 264 5.10 -0.49 24.11
CA ALA A 264 3.71 -0.90 23.88
C ALA A 264 2.91 0.16 23.11
N ARG A 265 3.05 1.45 23.46
CA ARG A 265 2.36 2.55 22.75
C ARG A 265 2.82 2.68 21.30
N ALA A 266 4.13 2.61 21.06
CA ALA A 266 4.69 2.65 19.72
C ALA A 266 4.29 1.43 18.88
N ALA A 267 4.19 0.24 19.50
CA ALA A 267 3.67 -0.95 18.85
C ALA A 267 2.18 -0.83 18.51
N LEU A 268 1.36 -0.31 19.43
CA LEU A 268 -0.07 -0.07 19.21
C LEU A 268 -0.31 0.92 18.07
N ALA A 269 0.43 2.04 18.03
CA ALA A 269 0.35 3.00 16.95
C ALA A 269 0.57 2.31 15.60
N ARG A 270 1.68 1.55 15.45
CA ARG A 270 1.96 0.81 14.21
C ARG A 270 0.88 -0.22 13.89
N ALA A 271 0.33 -0.93 14.88
CA ALA A 271 -0.72 -1.93 14.67
C ALA A 271 -2.02 -1.30 14.16
N ARG A 272 -2.45 -0.15 14.71
CA ARG A 272 -3.63 0.58 14.22
C ARG A 272 -3.48 1.00 12.76
N HIS A 273 -2.29 1.45 12.37
CA HIS A 273 -1.98 1.77 10.96
C HIS A 273 -1.92 0.52 10.08
N ALA A 274 -1.47 -0.62 10.61
CA ALA A 274 -1.49 -1.89 9.89
C ALA A 274 -2.93 -2.35 9.57
N VAL A 275 -3.89 -2.13 10.48
CA VAL A 275 -5.32 -2.41 10.22
C VAL A 275 -5.83 -1.56 9.05
N LEU A 276 -5.55 -0.25 9.07
CA LEU A 276 -5.90 0.67 7.99
C LEU A 276 -5.31 0.21 6.64
N MET A 277 -4.03 -0.17 6.65
CA MET A 277 -3.33 -0.66 5.46
C MET A 277 -3.95 -1.96 4.93
N ALA A 278 -4.17 -2.93 5.80
CA ALA A 278 -4.77 -4.21 5.40
C ALA A 278 -6.17 -4.01 4.79
N ARG A 279 -6.94 -3.04 5.30
CA ARG A 279 -8.25 -2.68 4.74
C ARG A 279 -8.16 -2.06 3.35
N VAL A 280 -7.21 -1.13 3.15
CA VAL A 280 -6.95 -0.52 1.83
C VAL A 280 -6.47 -1.58 0.82
N ASP A 281 -5.60 -2.50 1.26
CA ASP A 281 -5.10 -3.57 0.41
C ASP A 281 -6.22 -4.56 0.03
N LEU A 282 -7.11 -4.88 0.96
CA LEU A 282 -8.29 -5.70 0.67
C LEU A 282 -9.18 -5.05 -0.39
N ALA A 283 -9.49 -3.76 -0.24
CA ALA A 283 -10.28 -3.00 -1.23
C ALA A 283 -9.58 -2.94 -2.60
N ARG A 284 -8.25 -2.80 -2.63
CA ARG A 284 -7.45 -2.84 -3.87
C ARG A 284 -7.63 -4.17 -4.59
N VAL A 285 -7.48 -5.30 -3.88
CA VAL A 285 -7.58 -6.64 -4.47
C VAL A 285 -9.02 -6.94 -4.91
N GLN A 286 -10.01 -6.45 -4.15
CA GLN A 286 -11.42 -6.54 -4.51
C GLN A 286 -11.80 -5.68 -5.72
N GLY A 287 -10.96 -4.71 -6.11
CA GLY A 287 -11.25 -3.77 -7.19
C GLY A 287 -12.21 -2.64 -6.80
N GLU A 288 -12.48 -2.47 -5.49
CA GLU A 288 -13.35 -1.42 -4.95
C GLU A 288 -12.59 -0.14 -4.62
N LEU A 289 -11.26 -0.16 -4.65
CA LEU A 289 -10.46 1.01 -4.31
C LEU A 289 -10.62 2.12 -5.36
N ASP A 290 -11.55 3.02 -5.11
CA ASP A 290 -11.79 4.23 -5.86
C ASP A 290 -11.89 5.47 -4.93
N GLU A 291 -12.12 6.64 -5.52
CA GLU A 291 -12.24 7.89 -4.77
C GLU A 291 -13.45 7.88 -3.82
N ALA A 292 -14.55 7.23 -4.23
CA ALA A 292 -15.76 7.11 -3.42
C ALA A 292 -15.51 6.25 -2.17
N TRP A 293 -14.86 5.10 -2.35
CA TRP A 293 -14.46 4.21 -1.26
C TRP A 293 -13.58 4.93 -0.24
N ILE A 294 -12.61 5.73 -0.71
CA ILE A 294 -11.75 6.52 0.18
C ILE A 294 -12.59 7.50 1.01
N THR A 295 -13.54 8.21 0.40
CA THR A 295 -14.37 9.20 1.11
C THR A 295 -15.42 8.58 2.03
N GLU A 296 -15.93 7.39 1.71
CA GLU A 296 -16.97 6.71 2.48
C GLU A 296 -16.40 5.86 3.63
N THR A 297 -15.18 5.34 3.48
CA THR A 297 -14.62 4.35 4.42
C THR A 297 -13.58 4.95 5.38
N LEU A 298 -12.94 6.06 5.00
CA LEU A 298 -11.93 6.73 5.81
C LEU A 298 -12.51 8.02 6.40
N GLU A 299 -12.76 8.05 7.71
CA GLU A 299 -13.08 9.29 8.42
C GLU A 299 -11.83 10.17 8.47
N THR A 300 -11.89 11.36 7.88
CA THR A 300 -10.97 12.45 8.24
C THR A 300 -11.42 13.06 9.57
N ARG A 301 -10.61 12.88 10.62
CA ARG A 301 -10.78 13.55 11.92
C ARG A 301 -9.79 14.70 12.09
#